data_AF-A0A3D4TZ91-F1
#
_entry.id   AF-A0A3D4TZ91-F1
#
_cell.length_a   1.000
_cell.length_b   1.000
_cell.length_c   1.000
_cell.angle_alpha   90.00
_cell.angle_beta   90.00
_cell.angle_gamma   90.00
#
_symmetry.space_group_name_H-M   'P 1'
#
loop_
_entity.id
_entity.type
_entity.pdbx_description
1 polymer ?
#
loop_
_entity_poly.entity_id
_entity_poly.type
_entity_poly.pdbx_seq_one_letter_code
_entity_poly.pdbx_strand_id
1 'polypeptide(L)'
;KSQSPKAPKEPVIEKRPTEETTNAVEKVSLEVFFIKRYVGLHGKTKDKSQILNLLNSLQKAIIEKRIRKTSVYANEIENIQKQLIKCYNQMGNAIKVTLDEDTLDSYSTIAHSQKAMLSVTYIKQYISIHGKKDVKDKAKALLSRIEKAIESSKIPETCPYWNEIQDIKSSLESYLANKSKVPVITENTLNGIMSWMARRQQKKKVAKYLQKIYETERGLRGVETEQEPDLNEVPEPTVISSSELAGMDFETIGLKGKYRELIGDPSVGFSAMVFGLPKSGKSTLCIDFAKYLAENHGKVLYVAIEEGFGYTLKEKFERLGAIHPNLVIAEKIPDDLSPYQFVFIDSVSKAKLASHDLTKLRKDNPKTAFVFIFHTTKEGNFRGQQDFAHDVDVIVEVETGLAKANGRFGVGGKINVF
;
A
#
# COMPACT_ATOMS: atom_id res chain seq x y z
N LYS A 1 79.04 -23.07 -32.01
CA LYS A 1 78.59 -22.10 -30.98
C LYS A 1 77.07 -22.04 -31.06
N SER A 2 76.43 -22.52 -30.01
CA SER A 2 74.98 -22.73 -29.84
C SER A 2 74.16 -21.44 -29.95
N GLN A 3 73.11 -21.46 -30.76
CA GLN A 3 72.02 -20.48 -30.69
C GLN A 3 70.89 -21.10 -29.86
N SER A 4 70.69 -20.56 -28.66
CA SER A 4 69.53 -20.82 -27.81
C SER A 4 68.37 -19.92 -28.27
N PRO A 5 67.16 -20.45 -28.52
CA PRO A 5 66.01 -19.61 -28.80
C PRO A 5 65.49 -18.97 -27.50
N LYS A 6 65.27 -17.65 -27.54
CA LYS A 6 64.60 -16.87 -26.48
C LYS A 6 63.18 -17.41 -26.29
N ALA A 7 62.84 -17.72 -25.05
CA ALA A 7 61.51 -18.16 -24.64
C ALA A 7 60.43 -17.12 -25.01
N PRO A 8 59.20 -17.55 -25.37
CA PRO A 8 58.09 -16.63 -25.63
C PRO A 8 57.70 -15.90 -24.34
N LYS A 9 57.48 -14.59 -24.45
CA LYS A 9 56.91 -13.78 -23.36
C LYS A 9 55.55 -14.35 -22.97
N GLU A 10 55.40 -14.72 -21.70
CA GLU A 10 54.11 -15.10 -21.13
C GLU A 10 53.08 -13.99 -21.37
N PRO A 11 51.82 -14.35 -21.70
CA PRO A 11 50.75 -13.37 -21.84
C PRO A 11 50.54 -12.69 -20.49
N VAL A 12 50.46 -11.36 -20.51
CA VAL A 12 50.06 -10.55 -19.35
C VAL A 12 48.66 -11.03 -18.95
N ILE A 13 48.61 -11.82 -17.89
CA ILE A 13 47.37 -12.21 -17.24
C ILE A 13 46.81 -10.92 -16.64
N GLU A 14 45.81 -10.33 -17.30
CA GLU A 14 44.90 -9.38 -16.65
C GLU A 14 44.44 -10.05 -15.35
N LYS A 15 44.90 -9.50 -14.22
CA LYS A 15 44.39 -9.88 -12.91
C LYS A 15 42.89 -9.63 -12.96
N ARG A 16 42.11 -10.71 -13.07
CA ARG A 16 40.68 -10.68 -12.78
C ARG A 16 40.52 -10.00 -11.42
N PRO A 17 39.61 -9.02 -11.28
CA PRO A 17 39.34 -8.42 -9.99
C PRO A 17 39.08 -9.55 -9.00
N THR A 18 39.83 -9.53 -7.89
CA THR A 18 39.63 -10.42 -6.74
C THR A 18 38.14 -10.51 -6.44
N GLU A 19 37.64 -11.73 -6.25
CA GLU A 19 36.22 -12.02 -6.00
C GLU A 19 35.69 -11.15 -4.85
N GLU A 20 35.14 -9.98 -5.19
CA GLU A 20 34.41 -9.14 -4.27
C GLU A 20 33.18 -9.93 -3.82
N THR A 21 33.11 -10.22 -2.53
CA THR A 21 32.09 -11.05 -1.89
C THR A 21 30.70 -10.44 -2.10
N THR A 22 30.05 -10.86 -3.18
CA THR A 22 28.73 -10.37 -3.59
C THR A 22 27.70 -11.01 -2.68
N ASN A 23 27.18 -10.27 -1.70
CA ASN A 23 26.23 -10.85 -0.75
C ASN A 23 24.87 -11.10 -1.43
N ALA A 24 24.48 -12.36 -1.50
CA ALA A 24 23.17 -12.76 -2.01
C ALA A 24 22.09 -12.43 -0.97
N VAL A 25 21.27 -11.43 -1.25
CA VAL A 25 20.24 -10.92 -0.34
C VAL A 25 18.85 -11.09 -0.93
N GLU A 26 17.85 -11.31 -0.07
CA GLU A 26 16.45 -11.43 -0.50
C GLU A 26 15.94 -10.18 -1.23
N LYS A 27 16.43 -9.02 -0.81
CA LYS A 27 16.10 -7.72 -1.37
C LYS A 27 17.32 -6.80 -1.27
N VAL A 28 17.76 -6.29 -2.40
CA VAL A 28 18.77 -5.23 -2.47
C VAL A 28 18.24 -3.99 -1.75
N SER A 29 19.05 -3.42 -0.86
CA SER A 29 18.78 -2.16 -0.19
C SER A 29 18.52 -1.05 -1.21
N LEU A 30 17.73 -0.05 -0.84
CA LEU A 30 17.40 1.02 -1.78
C LEU A 30 18.62 1.87 -2.09
N GLU A 31 19.50 2.03 -1.12
CA GLU A 31 20.76 2.72 -1.23
C GLU A 31 21.64 2.06 -2.29
N VAL A 32 21.93 0.76 -2.17
CA VAL A 32 22.70 0.02 -3.17
C VAL A 32 22.01 0.06 -4.54
N PHE A 33 20.68 0.00 -4.58
CA PHE A 33 19.92 0.15 -5.83
C PHE A 33 20.14 1.52 -6.50
N PHE A 34 20.10 2.62 -5.74
CA PHE A 34 20.31 3.96 -6.28
C PHE A 34 21.76 4.21 -6.68
N ILE A 35 22.71 3.74 -5.86
CA ILE A 35 24.15 3.80 -6.17
C ILE A 35 24.44 3.04 -7.47
N LYS A 36 23.92 1.82 -7.61
CA LYS A 36 24.04 1.03 -8.85
C LYS A 36 23.44 1.74 -10.05
N ARG A 37 22.28 2.38 -9.88
CA ARG A 37 21.63 3.13 -10.96
C ARG A 37 22.42 4.37 -11.37
N TYR A 38 23.06 5.03 -10.41
CA TYR A 38 23.93 6.19 -10.64
C TYR A 38 25.24 5.80 -11.34
N VAL A 39 25.94 4.77 -10.85
CA VAL A 39 27.11 4.18 -11.54
C VAL A 39 26.76 3.79 -12.97
N GLY A 40 25.58 3.19 -13.17
CA GLY A 40 25.09 2.81 -14.49
C GLY A 40 24.82 3.98 -15.46
N LEU A 41 24.90 5.24 -15.02
CA LEU A 41 24.87 6.42 -15.89
C LEU A 41 26.24 6.73 -16.50
N HIS A 42 27.33 6.30 -15.88
CA HIS A 42 28.68 6.59 -16.33
C HIS A 42 28.88 6.20 -17.80
N GLY A 43 29.42 7.13 -18.58
CA GLY A 43 29.68 6.97 -20.01
C GLY A 43 28.45 7.07 -20.91
N LYS A 44 27.24 7.23 -20.36
CA LYS A 44 25.99 7.29 -21.14
C LYS A 44 25.48 8.71 -21.30
N THR A 45 24.94 9.00 -22.48
CA THR A 45 24.19 10.23 -22.75
C THR A 45 22.77 10.08 -22.20
N LYS A 46 22.33 11.07 -21.42
CA LYS A 46 21.01 11.12 -20.79
C LYS A 46 20.34 12.45 -21.06
N ASP A 47 19.04 12.39 -21.30
CA ASP A 47 18.22 13.59 -21.42
C ASP A 47 17.82 14.13 -20.02
N LYS A 48 17.36 15.38 -20.01
CA LYS A 48 16.98 16.09 -18.78
C LYS A 48 15.86 15.38 -18.01
N SER A 49 14.93 14.71 -18.70
CA SER A 49 13.83 13.96 -18.06
C SER A 49 14.34 12.70 -17.36
N GLN A 50 15.33 12.01 -17.93
CA GLN A 50 15.90 10.79 -17.36
C GLN A 50 16.66 11.07 -16.07
N ILE A 51 17.41 12.17 -16.02
CA ILE A 51 18.10 12.64 -14.81
C ILE A 51 17.08 13.05 -13.74
N LEU A 52 16.05 13.82 -14.13
CA LEU A 52 14.97 14.24 -13.21
C LEU A 52 14.21 13.04 -12.63
N ASN A 53 13.92 12.03 -13.45
CA ASN A 53 13.22 10.83 -13.00
C ASN A 53 14.04 10.05 -11.96
N LEU A 54 15.35 9.95 -12.15
CA LEU A 54 16.23 9.35 -11.15
C LEU A 54 16.24 10.17 -9.87
N LEU A 55 16.45 11.48 -9.98
CA LEU A 55 16.49 12.41 -8.84
C LEU A 55 15.18 12.38 -8.03
N ASN A 56 14.04 12.50 -8.68
CA ASN A 56 12.72 12.44 -8.04
C ASN A 56 12.50 11.09 -7.34
N SER A 57 12.91 9.98 -7.96
CA SER A 57 12.78 8.67 -7.34
C SER A 57 13.66 8.50 -6.09
N LEU A 58 14.86 9.09 -6.10
CA LEU A 58 15.79 9.11 -4.96
C LEU A 58 15.25 9.99 -3.83
N GLN A 59 14.89 11.24 -4.14
CA GLN A 59 14.33 12.18 -3.16
C GLN A 59 13.06 11.63 -2.51
N LYS A 60 12.18 11.00 -3.31
CA LYS A 60 11.00 10.33 -2.77
C LYS A 60 11.37 9.19 -1.82
N ALA A 61 12.41 8.40 -2.10
CA ALA A 61 12.85 7.35 -1.19
C ALA A 61 13.42 7.89 0.13
N ILE A 62 14.07 9.05 0.10
CA ILE A 62 14.58 9.77 1.28
C ILE A 62 13.42 10.35 2.10
N ILE A 63 12.51 11.09 1.44
CA ILE A 63 11.34 11.72 2.08
C ILE A 63 10.44 10.66 2.72
N GLU A 64 10.20 9.55 2.02
CA GLU A 64 9.44 8.41 2.55
C GLU A 64 10.20 7.58 3.62
N LYS A 65 11.36 8.07 4.08
CA LYS A 65 12.23 7.43 5.08
C LYS A 65 12.59 5.98 4.75
N ARG A 66 12.54 5.63 3.47
CA ARG A 66 12.97 4.33 2.96
C ARG A 66 14.50 4.27 2.83
N ILE A 67 15.14 5.43 2.74
CA ILE A 67 16.57 5.65 2.96
C ILE A 67 16.68 6.58 4.16
N ARG A 68 17.41 6.17 5.21
CA ARG A 68 17.54 6.92 6.46
C ARG A 68 18.92 7.57 6.56
N LYS A 69 19.02 8.65 7.35
CA LYS A 69 20.32 9.30 7.65
C LYS A 69 21.28 8.41 8.45
N THR A 70 20.75 7.39 9.13
CA THR A 70 21.52 6.36 9.85
C THR A 70 22.00 5.22 8.95
N SER A 71 21.72 5.28 7.64
CA SER A 71 22.18 4.27 6.70
C SER A 71 23.71 4.32 6.59
N VAL A 72 24.33 3.14 6.45
CA VAL A 72 25.78 3.02 6.21
C VAL A 72 26.20 3.75 4.94
N TYR A 73 25.29 3.88 3.97
CA TYR A 73 25.51 4.56 2.70
C TYR A 73 24.88 5.96 2.61
N ALA A 74 24.58 6.60 3.75
CA ALA A 74 23.89 7.88 3.77
C ALA A 74 24.69 8.99 3.08
N ASN A 75 26.01 9.01 3.28
CA ASN A 75 26.92 10.01 2.69
C ASN A 75 26.97 9.89 1.17
N GLU A 76 27.07 8.67 0.65
CA GLU A 76 27.08 8.37 -0.78
C GLU A 76 25.75 8.76 -1.43
N ILE A 77 24.63 8.49 -0.76
CA ILE A 77 23.31 8.90 -1.24
C ILE A 77 23.17 10.43 -1.28
N GLU A 78 23.63 11.13 -0.24
CA GLU A 78 23.63 12.59 -0.22
C GLU A 78 24.50 13.19 -1.34
N ASN A 79 25.68 12.61 -1.56
CA ASN A 79 26.58 13.02 -2.64
C ASN A 79 25.95 12.79 -4.02
N ILE A 80 25.34 11.62 -4.25
CA ILE A 80 24.60 11.33 -5.49
C ILE A 80 23.47 12.35 -5.70
N GLN A 81 22.70 12.67 -4.66
CA GLN A 81 21.64 13.66 -4.74
C GLN A 81 22.19 15.04 -5.14
N LYS A 82 23.26 15.51 -4.49
CA LYS A 82 23.90 16.79 -4.81
C LYS A 82 24.39 16.83 -6.25
N GLN A 83 25.04 15.75 -6.72
CA GLN A 83 25.55 15.67 -8.09
C GLN A 83 24.43 15.60 -9.13
N LEU A 84 23.35 14.88 -8.87
CA LEU A 84 22.18 14.84 -9.76
C LEU A 84 21.47 16.20 -9.85
N ILE A 85 21.35 16.93 -8.74
CA ILE A 85 20.79 18.30 -8.71
C ILE A 85 21.69 19.25 -9.52
N LYS A 86 23.00 19.22 -9.28
CA LYS A 86 23.98 20.03 -10.01
C LYS A 86 23.91 19.74 -11.51
N CYS A 87 23.92 18.46 -11.88
CA CYS A 87 23.80 18.00 -13.27
C CYS A 87 22.50 18.50 -13.91
N TYR A 88 21.35 18.33 -13.24
CA TYR A 88 20.05 18.77 -13.77
C TYR A 88 19.95 20.29 -13.99
N ASN A 89 20.52 21.08 -13.08
CA ASN A 89 20.49 22.53 -13.15
C ASN A 89 21.45 23.10 -14.22
N GLN A 90 22.58 22.43 -14.46
CA GLN A 90 23.62 22.89 -15.37
C GLN A 90 23.51 22.27 -16.78
N MET A 91 22.76 21.19 -16.95
CA MET A 91 22.62 20.52 -18.24
C MET A 91 21.64 21.24 -19.19
N GLY A 92 21.92 21.16 -20.48
CA GLY A 92 20.96 21.47 -21.55
C GLY A 92 19.95 20.33 -21.76
N ASN A 93 19.61 20.04 -23.01
CA ASN A 93 18.64 18.98 -23.33
C ASN A 93 19.18 17.57 -23.01
N ALA A 94 20.48 17.34 -23.20
CA ALA A 94 21.15 16.08 -22.91
C ALA A 94 22.59 16.31 -22.44
N ILE A 95 23.12 15.36 -21.66
CA ILE A 95 24.49 15.37 -21.14
C ILE A 95 25.06 13.95 -21.12
N LYS A 96 26.35 13.80 -21.44
CA LYS A 96 27.09 12.56 -21.17
C LYS A 96 27.53 12.58 -19.71
N VAL A 97 27.00 11.68 -18.90
CA VAL A 97 27.35 11.61 -17.48
C VAL A 97 28.70 10.93 -17.34
N THR A 98 29.66 11.62 -16.72
CA THR A 98 30.98 11.10 -16.40
C THR A 98 31.17 11.21 -14.89
N LEU A 99 31.69 10.15 -14.29
CA LEU A 99 32.09 10.10 -12.88
C LEU A 99 33.62 10.09 -12.85
N ASP A 100 34.21 10.71 -11.85
CA ASP A 100 35.64 10.56 -11.56
C ASP A 100 35.96 9.10 -11.21
N GLU A 101 37.21 8.72 -11.43
CA GLU A 101 37.66 7.32 -11.32
C GLU A 101 37.50 6.79 -9.89
N ASP A 102 37.88 7.60 -8.89
CA ASP A 102 37.77 7.23 -7.47
C ASP A 102 36.32 7.01 -7.04
N THR A 103 35.41 7.91 -7.42
CA THR A 103 33.97 7.76 -7.14
C THR A 103 33.38 6.57 -7.89
N LEU A 104 33.80 6.35 -9.14
CA LEU A 104 33.33 5.23 -9.94
C LEU A 104 33.71 3.90 -9.31
N ASP A 105 34.95 3.76 -8.85
CA ASP A 105 35.46 2.55 -8.19
C ASP A 105 34.71 2.30 -6.87
N SER A 106 34.72 3.30 -5.98
CA SER A 106 34.04 3.23 -4.68
C SER A 106 32.55 2.86 -4.81
N TYR A 107 31.83 3.53 -5.71
CA TYR A 107 30.41 3.27 -5.90
C TYR A 107 30.15 1.97 -6.64
N SER A 108 31.08 1.51 -7.48
CA SER A 108 30.97 0.21 -8.14
C SER A 108 31.08 -0.92 -7.13
N THR A 109 32.02 -0.87 -6.18
CA THR A 109 32.10 -1.86 -5.10
C THR A 109 30.79 -1.90 -4.30
N ILE A 110 30.21 -0.75 -3.95
CA ILE A 110 28.92 -0.70 -3.24
C ILE A 110 27.78 -1.22 -4.13
N ALA A 111 27.73 -0.85 -5.40
CA ALA A 111 26.71 -1.29 -6.36
C ALA A 111 26.71 -2.81 -6.59
N HIS A 112 27.86 -3.45 -6.39
CA HIS A 112 28.02 -4.89 -6.47
C HIS A 112 27.97 -5.58 -5.11
N SER A 113 28.00 -4.87 -3.98
CA SER A 113 27.93 -5.47 -2.63
C SER A 113 26.71 -6.36 -2.38
N GLN A 114 25.58 -6.11 -3.06
CA GLN A 114 24.34 -6.84 -2.89
C GLN A 114 23.77 -7.34 -4.21
N LYS A 115 23.40 -8.62 -4.25
CA LYS A 115 22.72 -9.23 -5.38
C LYS A 115 21.43 -9.92 -4.93
N ALA A 116 20.34 -9.67 -5.65
CA ALA A 116 19.08 -10.34 -5.34
C ALA A 116 19.21 -11.86 -5.50
N MET A 117 18.74 -12.63 -4.51
CA MET A 117 18.73 -14.09 -4.58
C MET A 117 17.93 -14.58 -5.78
N LEU A 118 18.48 -15.55 -6.51
CA LEU A 118 17.80 -16.14 -7.67
C LEU A 118 16.55 -16.92 -7.23
N SER A 119 16.58 -17.58 -6.08
CA SER A 119 15.42 -18.29 -5.51
C SER A 119 14.21 -17.35 -5.34
N VAL A 120 14.40 -16.21 -4.68
CA VAL A 120 13.36 -15.17 -4.54
C VAL A 120 12.87 -14.65 -5.89
N THR A 121 13.76 -14.53 -6.87
CA THR A 121 13.41 -14.08 -8.22
C THR A 121 12.51 -15.09 -8.92
N TYR A 122 12.84 -16.38 -8.85
CA TYR A 122 12.05 -17.45 -9.47
C TYR A 122 10.72 -17.70 -8.77
N ILE A 123 10.65 -17.59 -7.44
CA ILE A 123 9.39 -17.62 -6.68
C ILE A 123 8.42 -16.57 -7.21
N LYS A 124 8.86 -15.31 -7.36
CA LYS A 124 8.02 -14.23 -7.91
C LYS A 124 7.56 -14.50 -9.33
N GLN A 125 8.42 -15.08 -10.17
CA GLN A 125 8.06 -15.46 -11.54
C GLN A 125 7.00 -16.57 -11.54
N TYR A 126 7.15 -17.58 -10.67
CA TYR A 126 6.18 -18.65 -10.54
C TYR A 126 4.79 -18.15 -10.10
N ILE A 127 4.73 -17.29 -9.08
CA ILE A 127 3.46 -16.68 -8.62
C ILE A 127 2.73 -15.98 -9.77
N SER A 128 3.46 -15.35 -10.70
CA SER A 128 2.86 -14.67 -11.84
C SER A 128 2.15 -15.60 -12.82
N ILE A 129 2.47 -16.89 -12.82
CA ILE A 129 1.90 -17.92 -13.70
C ILE A 129 1.07 -18.97 -12.94
N HIS A 130 1.12 -18.99 -11.61
CA HIS A 130 0.33 -19.88 -10.76
C HIS A 130 -1.17 -19.75 -11.06
N GLY A 131 -1.86 -20.89 -11.19
CA GLY A 131 -3.31 -20.95 -11.46
C GLY A 131 -3.73 -20.45 -12.86
N LYS A 132 -2.79 -20.03 -13.72
CA LYS A 132 -3.12 -19.55 -15.08
C LYS A 132 -3.11 -20.68 -16.09
N LYS A 133 -4.08 -20.64 -17.02
CA LYS A 133 -4.13 -21.47 -18.22
C LYS A 133 -3.18 -20.91 -19.29
N ASP A 134 -2.78 -21.74 -20.24
CA ASP A 134 -2.01 -21.35 -21.44
C ASP A 134 -0.66 -20.67 -21.15
N VAL A 135 0.07 -21.16 -20.15
CA VAL A 135 1.39 -20.64 -19.73
C VAL A 135 2.53 -21.64 -19.96
N LYS A 136 2.37 -22.63 -20.84
CA LYS A 136 3.36 -23.71 -21.08
C LYS A 136 4.75 -23.18 -21.45
N ASP A 137 4.85 -22.20 -22.34
CA ASP A 137 6.16 -21.64 -22.74
C ASP A 137 6.86 -20.92 -21.58
N LYS A 138 6.08 -20.16 -20.79
CA LYS A 138 6.60 -19.46 -19.60
C LYS A 138 7.02 -20.44 -18.52
N ALA A 139 6.24 -21.50 -18.30
CA ALA A 139 6.55 -22.56 -17.36
C ALA A 139 7.83 -23.31 -17.76
N LYS A 140 7.98 -23.67 -19.04
CA LYS A 140 9.18 -24.32 -19.59
C LYS A 140 10.43 -23.45 -19.43
N ALA A 141 10.32 -22.17 -19.78
CA ALA A 141 11.42 -21.21 -19.64
C ALA A 141 11.82 -20.99 -18.18
N LEU A 142 10.86 -20.97 -17.26
CA LEU A 142 11.12 -20.83 -15.83
C LEU A 142 11.80 -22.08 -15.26
N LEU A 143 11.28 -23.27 -15.58
CA LEU A 143 11.84 -24.55 -15.13
C LEU A 143 13.32 -24.69 -15.54
N SER A 144 13.63 -24.47 -16.82
CA SER A 144 15.01 -24.56 -17.32
C SER A 144 15.97 -23.59 -16.63
N ARG A 145 15.50 -22.39 -16.25
CA ARG A 145 16.32 -21.43 -15.50
C ARG A 145 16.54 -21.84 -14.05
N ILE A 146 15.54 -22.47 -13.43
CA ILE A 146 15.65 -23.01 -12.07
C ILE A 146 16.67 -24.15 -12.07
N GLU A 147 16.54 -25.12 -12.97
CA GLU A 147 17.45 -26.27 -13.10
C GLU A 147 18.90 -25.81 -13.31
N LYS A 148 19.13 -24.93 -14.29
CA LYS A 148 20.46 -24.38 -14.55
C LYS A 148 21.04 -23.64 -13.35
N ALA A 149 20.20 -22.97 -12.55
CA ALA A 149 20.66 -22.25 -11.35
C ALA A 149 21.00 -23.21 -10.20
N ILE A 150 20.31 -24.34 -10.08
CA ILE A 150 20.63 -25.41 -9.14
C ILE A 150 21.93 -26.11 -9.57
N GLU A 151 22.03 -26.52 -10.83
CA GLU A 151 23.22 -27.21 -11.40
C GLU A 151 24.50 -26.36 -11.29
N SER A 152 24.38 -25.04 -11.49
CA SER A 152 25.52 -24.13 -11.35
C SER A 152 25.76 -23.65 -9.91
N SER A 153 25.13 -24.30 -8.91
CA SER A 153 25.24 -23.98 -7.48
C SER A 153 24.90 -22.53 -7.11
N LYS A 154 24.16 -21.81 -7.96
CA LYS A 154 23.68 -20.45 -7.69
C LYS A 154 22.48 -20.43 -6.75
N ILE A 155 21.80 -21.58 -6.63
CA ILE A 155 20.82 -21.87 -5.58
C ILE A 155 21.31 -23.17 -4.93
N PRO A 156 22.16 -23.10 -3.89
CA PRO A 156 22.63 -24.28 -3.18
C PRO A 156 21.51 -24.88 -2.31
N GLU A 157 21.69 -26.12 -1.86
CA GLU A 157 20.74 -26.80 -0.96
C GLU A 157 20.57 -26.10 0.39
N THR A 158 21.60 -25.36 0.82
CA THR A 158 21.58 -24.53 2.04
C THR A 158 20.77 -23.25 1.88
N CYS A 159 20.21 -22.98 0.69
CA CYS A 159 19.36 -21.81 0.45
C CYS A 159 18.13 -21.86 1.37
N PRO A 160 17.80 -20.77 2.10
CA PRO A 160 16.62 -20.69 2.96
C PRO A 160 15.30 -21.04 2.27
N TYR A 161 15.24 -20.83 0.95
CA TYR A 161 14.06 -21.09 0.10
C TYR A 161 14.18 -22.37 -0.73
N TRP A 162 15.05 -23.30 -0.33
CA TRP A 162 15.31 -24.51 -1.11
C TRP A 162 14.05 -25.36 -1.31
N ASN A 163 13.29 -25.59 -0.23
CA ASN A 163 12.08 -26.40 -0.26
C ASN A 163 11.02 -25.81 -1.18
N GLU A 164 10.80 -24.48 -1.12
CA GLU A 164 9.86 -23.78 -1.98
C GLU A 164 10.28 -23.83 -3.46
N ILE A 165 11.58 -23.81 -3.74
CA ILE A 165 12.10 -23.96 -5.10
C ILE A 165 11.88 -25.38 -5.62
N GLN A 166 12.03 -26.41 -4.77
CA GLN A 166 11.72 -27.79 -5.13
C GLN A 166 10.22 -27.97 -5.40
N ASP A 167 9.34 -27.43 -4.54
CA ASP A 167 7.89 -27.47 -4.74
C ASP A 167 7.48 -26.80 -6.07
N ILE A 168 8.07 -25.64 -6.36
CA ILE A 168 7.86 -24.93 -7.63
C ILE A 168 8.33 -25.77 -8.81
N LYS A 169 9.51 -26.39 -8.72
CA LYS A 169 10.07 -27.27 -9.75
C LYS A 169 9.10 -28.42 -10.06
N SER A 170 8.69 -29.18 -9.03
CA SER A 170 7.76 -30.30 -9.18
C SER A 170 6.39 -29.89 -9.73
N SER A 171 5.91 -28.70 -9.37
CA SER A 171 4.67 -28.15 -9.90
C SER A 171 4.78 -27.83 -11.41
N LEU A 172 5.88 -27.21 -11.82
CA LEU A 172 6.14 -26.90 -13.23
C LEU A 172 6.30 -28.18 -14.06
N GLU A 173 7.02 -29.18 -13.56
CA GLU A 173 7.16 -30.49 -14.19
C GLU A 173 5.81 -31.18 -14.38
N SER A 174 4.98 -31.21 -13.33
CA SER A 174 3.64 -31.81 -13.38
C SER A 174 2.72 -31.12 -14.39
N TYR A 175 2.78 -29.79 -14.47
CA TYR A 175 2.04 -29.02 -15.46
C TYR A 175 2.52 -29.29 -16.90
N LEU A 176 3.84 -29.31 -17.12
CA LEU A 176 4.42 -29.57 -18.44
C LEU A 176 4.21 -31.01 -18.92
N ALA A 177 4.15 -31.97 -17.98
CA ALA A 177 3.79 -33.37 -18.23
C ALA A 177 2.28 -33.59 -18.45
N ASN A 178 1.46 -32.54 -18.51
CA ASN A 178 0.00 -32.58 -18.60
C ASN A 178 -0.70 -33.35 -17.46
N LYS A 179 -0.01 -33.57 -16.32
CA LYS A 179 -0.60 -34.16 -15.10
C LYS A 179 -1.50 -33.16 -14.37
N SER A 180 -1.33 -31.86 -14.64
CA SER A 180 -2.21 -30.79 -14.17
C SER A 180 -2.60 -29.86 -15.32
N LYS A 181 -3.82 -29.30 -15.27
CA LYS A 181 -4.32 -28.30 -16.24
C LYS A 181 -3.69 -26.92 -16.05
N VAL A 182 -3.12 -26.64 -14.88
CA VAL A 182 -2.51 -25.36 -14.49
C VAL A 182 -1.32 -25.60 -13.53
N PRO A 183 -0.30 -24.73 -13.48
CA PRO A 183 0.73 -24.81 -12.45
C PRO A 183 0.11 -24.49 -11.08
N VAL A 184 0.16 -25.46 -10.16
CA VAL A 184 -0.41 -25.35 -8.81
C VAL A 184 0.57 -25.95 -7.80
N ILE A 185 0.78 -25.23 -6.70
CA ILE A 185 1.44 -25.75 -5.49
C ILE A 185 0.39 -25.86 -4.38
N THR A 186 0.70 -26.63 -3.33
CA THR A 186 -0.22 -26.81 -2.20
C THR A 186 -0.57 -25.45 -1.57
N GLU A 187 -1.78 -25.35 -1.04
CA GLU A 187 -2.27 -24.13 -0.40
C GLU A 187 -1.38 -23.74 0.80
N ASN A 188 -0.77 -24.70 1.49
CA ASN A 188 0.15 -24.45 2.60
C ASN A 188 1.48 -23.83 2.13
N THR A 189 2.10 -24.36 1.07
CA THR A 189 3.33 -23.77 0.49
C THR A 189 3.02 -22.40 -0.11
N LEU A 190 1.89 -22.26 -0.80
CA LEU A 190 1.43 -20.98 -1.35
C LEU A 190 1.19 -19.97 -0.24
N ASN A 191 0.51 -20.35 0.85
CA ASN A 191 0.27 -19.49 2.00
C ASN A 191 1.55 -19.16 2.76
N GLY A 192 2.54 -20.07 2.82
CA GLY A 192 3.88 -19.79 3.34
C GLY A 192 4.59 -18.72 2.51
N ILE A 193 4.63 -18.89 1.19
CA ILE A 193 5.20 -17.94 0.23
C ILE A 193 4.44 -16.60 0.26
N MET A 194 3.11 -16.64 0.30
CA MET A 194 2.24 -15.46 0.31
C MET A 194 2.29 -14.71 1.64
N SER A 195 2.30 -15.41 2.78
CA SER A 195 2.48 -14.82 4.11
C SER A 195 3.84 -14.16 4.23
N TRP A 196 4.91 -14.83 3.77
CA TRP A 196 6.25 -14.26 3.69
C TRP A 196 6.30 -12.98 2.82
N MET A 197 5.64 -12.97 1.66
CA MET A 197 5.55 -11.77 0.82
C MET A 197 4.64 -10.67 1.41
N ALA A 198 3.50 -11.04 2.02
CA ALA A 198 2.48 -10.16 2.55
C ALA A 198 2.97 -9.41 3.80
N ARG A 199 3.67 -10.11 4.71
CA ARG A 199 4.40 -9.52 5.87
C ARG A 199 5.32 -8.35 5.45
N ARG A 200 5.73 -8.29 4.17
CA ARG A 200 6.61 -7.25 3.63
C ARG A 200 5.95 -6.22 2.71
N GLN A 201 4.77 -6.48 2.12
CA GLN A 201 3.95 -5.40 1.53
C GLN A 201 3.39 -4.47 2.62
N GLN A 202 3.11 -4.99 3.81
CA GLN A 202 2.74 -4.20 4.99
C GLN A 202 3.83 -3.20 5.40
N LYS A 203 5.14 -3.51 5.25
CA LYS A 203 6.23 -2.54 5.52
C LYS A 203 6.20 -1.30 4.62
N LYS A 204 5.63 -1.36 3.40
CA LYS A 204 5.40 -0.17 2.56
C LYS A 204 4.19 0.66 3.02
N LYS A 205 3.14 0.01 3.54
CA LYS A 205 1.95 0.68 4.11
C LYS A 205 2.27 1.34 5.46
N VAL A 206 3.10 0.70 6.29
CA VAL A 206 3.58 1.22 7.58
C VAL A 206 4.57 2.36 7.38
N ALA A 207 5.51 2.29 6.43
CA ALA A 207 6.40 3.41 6.12
C ALA A 207 5.64 4.67 5.65
N LYS A 208 4.58 4.48 4.85
CA LYS A 208 3.70 5.56 4.38
C LYS A 208 2.80 6.13 5.50
N TYR A 209 2.44 5.31 6.48
CA TYR A 209 1.70 5.71 7.68
C TYR A 209 2.59 6.49 8.67
N LEU A 210 3.81 6.00 8.92
CA LEU A 210 4.81 6.67 9.77
C LEU A 210 5.28 8.01 9.18
N GLN A 211 5.27 8.16 7.86
CA GLN A 211 5.55 9.43 7.20
C GLN A 211 4.48 10.50 7.47
N LYS A 212 3.21 10.10 7.49
CA LYS A 212 2.09 11.02 7.77
C LYS A 212 2.13 11.53 9.23
N ILE A 213 2.54 10.67 10.16
CA ILE A 213 2.76 11.06 11.56
C ILE A 213 3.94 12.06 11.66
N TYR A 214 5.05 11.76 10.98
CA TYR A 214 6.27 12.59 11.08
C TYR A 214 6.22 13.93 10.34
N GLU A 215 5.40 14.04 9.29
CA GLU A 215 5.16 15.32 8.58
C GLU A 215 4.21 16.24 9.36
N THR A 216 3.38 15.68 10.27
CA THR A 216 2.45 16.44 11.10
C THR A 216 3.12 17.05 12.34
N GLU A 217 4.18 16.41 12.87
CA GLU A 217 4.82 16.80 14.15
C GLU A 217 6.02 17.77 14.03
N ARG A 218 6.43 18.20 12.82
CA ARG A 218 7.55 19.16 12.65
C ARG A 218 7.21 20.47 11.92
N GLY A 219 5.92 20.77 11.76
CA GLY A 219 5.50 22.14 11.53
C GLY A 219 5.42 22.89 12.86
N LEU A 220 6.45 23.68 13.18
CA LEU A 220 6.56 24.63 14.32
C LEU A 220 7.18 24.08 15.63
N ARG A 221 8.52 24.02 15.69
CA ARG A 221 9.38 24.77 16.66
C ARG A 221 10.84 24.34 16.54
N GLY A 222 11.72 25.31 16.79
CA GLY A 222 13.17 25.17 16.74
C GLY A 222 13.76 24.47 17.96
N VAL A 223 15.08 24.27 17.85
CA VAL A 223 16.07 23.81 18.83
C VAL A 223 15.64 23.97 20.30
N GLU A 224 15.57 22.87 21.07
CA GLU A 224 16.56 22.48 22.07
C GLU A 224 16.16 21.18 22.76
N THR A 225 17.19 20.54 23.31
CA THR A 225 17.29 19.25 24.00
C THR A 225 16.25 19.01 25.09
N GLU A 226 15.71 17.80 25.15
CA GLU A 226 15.55 17.01 26.38
C GLU A 226 15.15 15.56 26.01
N GLN A 227 15.48 14.62 26.90
CA GLN A 227 15.76 13.21 26.65
C GLN A 227 14.66 12.42 25.90
N GLU A 228 15.06 11.65 24.88
CA GLU A 228 14.19 10.69 24.19
C GLU A 228 13.74 9.59 25.18
N PRO A 229 12.45 9.21 25.21
CA PRO A 229 12.01 8.00 25.88
C PRO A 229 12.58 6.78 25.15
N ASP A 230 12.94 5.73 25.89
CA ASP A 230 13.49 4.49 25.34
C ASP A 230 12.51 3.81 24.37
N LEU A 231 12.79 3.90 23.07
CA LEU A 231 11.94 3.42 21.96
C LEU A 231 12.25 1.98 21.53
N ASN A 232 12.80 1.15 22.43
CA ASN A 232 13.15 -0.25 22.12
C ASN A 232 11.97 -1.23 22.05
N GLU A 233 10.72 -0.78 22.21
CA GLU A 233 9.53 -1.63 21.98
C GLU A 233 8.72 -1.13 20.79
N VAL A 234 9.03 -1.65 19.60
CA VAL A 234 8.09 -1.61 18.47
C VAL A 234 7.07 -2.71 18.73
N PRO A 235 5.76 -2.43 18.88
CA PRO A 235 4.78 -3.48 19.07
C PRO A 235 4.79 -4.37 17.83
N GLU A 236 5.09 -5.66 18.03
CA GLU A 236 4.88 -6.68 17.01
C GLU A 236 3.41 -6.67 16.55
N PRO A 237 3.08 -7.09 15.31
CA PRO A 237 1.69 -7.29 14.94
C PRO A 237 1.06 -8.22 15.98
N THR A 238 0.03 -7.72 16.67
CA THR A 238 -0.63 -8.42 17.76
C THR A 238 -1.32 -9.64 17.17
N VAL A 239 -0.63 -10.78 17.20
CA VAL A 239 -1.22 -12.07 16.88
C VAL A 239 -1.93 -12.51 18.15
N ILE A 240 -3.23 -12.27 18.19
CA ILE A 240 -4.09 -12.75 19.26
C ILE A 240 -4.55 -14.17 18.93
N SER A 241 -4.48 -15.05 19.92
CA SER A 241 -5.13 -16.36 19.87
C SER A 241 -6.65 -16.20 19.81
N SER A 242 -7.37 -17.22 19.33
CA SER A 242 -8.84 -17.22 19.37
C SER A 242 -9.39 -17.08 20.80
N SER A 243 -8.64 -17.56 21.80
CA SER A 243 -8.97 -17.40 23.22
C SER A 243 -8.78 -15.96 23.72
N GLU A 244 -7.73 -15.27 23.27
CA GLU A 244 -7.54 -13.84 23.56
C GLU A 244 -8.59 -12.99 22.85
N LEU A 245 -8.89 -13.29 21.58
CA LEU A 245 -9.98 -12.63 20.82
C LEU A 245 -11.33 -12.76 21.53
N ALA A 246 -11.62 -13.92 22.12
CA ALA A 246 -12.86 -14.15 22.86
C ALA A 246 -12.96 -13.34 24.16
N GLY A 247 -11.82 -12.88 24.70
CA GLY A 247 -11.74 -12.01 25.88
C GLY A 247 -11.52 -10.53 25.55
N MET A 248 -11.51 -10.13 24.28
CA MET A 248 -11.36 -8.73 23.90
C MET A 248 -12.69 -7.99 23.99
N ASP A 249 -12.68 -6.87 24.71
CA ASP A 249 -13.78 -5.92 24.72
C ASP A 249 -13.59 -4.91 23.57
N PHE A 250 -14.55 -4.86 22.65
CA PHE A 250 -14.58 -3.87 21.59
C PHE A 250 -15.45 -2.69 22.00
N GLU A 251 -14.90 -1.48 21.91
CA GLU A 251 -15.66 -0.25 22.16
C GLU A 251 -16.72 -0.07 21.06
N THR A 252 -17.99 -0.10 21.46
CA THR A 252 -19.15 0.19 20.60
C THR A 252 -19.61 1.63 20.79
N ILE A 253 -20.38 2.14 19.83
CA ILE A 253 -20.92 3.52 19.92
C ILE A 253 -21.97 3.63 21.03
N GLY A 254 -22.66 2.55 21.36
CA GLY A 254 -23.75 2.56 22.34
C GLY A 254 -25.06 3.03 21.72
N LEU A 255 -25.34 2.68 20.46
CA LEU A 255 -26.59 3.03 19.79
C LEU A 255 -27.79 2.45 20.55
N LYS A 256 -28.89 3.23 20.58
CA LYS A 256 -30.17 2.90 21.23
C LYS A 256 -31.35 3.12 20.28
N GLY A 257 -32.49 2.51 20.62
CA GLY A 257 -33.76 2.68 19.89
C GLY A 257 -33.66 2.26 18.43
N LYS A 258 -34.36 3.01 17.55
CA LYS A 258 -34.52 2.66 16.13
C LYS A 258 -33.20 2.43 15.36
N TYR A 259 -32.12 3.12 15.72
CA TYR A 259 -30.83 2.92 15.03
C TYR A 259 -30.11 1.67 15.53
N ARG A 260 -30.26 1.31 16.81
CA ARG A 260 -29.80 0.02 17.31
C ARG A 260 -30.56 -1.13 16.63
N GLU A 261 -31.87 -0.97 16.48
CA GLU A 261 -32.71 -1.95 15.78
C GLU A 261 -32.36 -2.06 14.30
N LEU A 262 -32.01 -0.95 13.65
CA LEU A 262 -31.62 -0.93 12.25
C LEU A 262 -30.25 -1.57 12.02
N ILE A 263 -29.19 -1.09 12.68
CA ILE A 263 -27.80 -1.45 12.33
C ILE A 263 -27.04 -2.21 13.43
N GLY A 264 -27.71 -2.54 14.54
CA GLY A 264 -27.04 -3.08 15.73
C GLY A 264 -26.29 -1.99 16.49
N ASP A 265 -25.23 -2.39 17.19
CA ASP A 265 -24.37 -1.47 17.94
C ASP A 265 -22.93 -1.58 17.42
N PRO A 266 -22.59 -0.82 16.38
CA PRO A 266 -21.32 -0.98 15.69
C PRO A 266 -20.16 -0.44 16.52
N SER A 267 -18.95 -0.95 16.22
CA SER A 267 -17.71 -0.47 16.82
C SER A 267 -17.41 0.98 16.43
N VAL A 268 -16.61 1.68 17.25
CA VAL A 268 -16.08 3.00 16.89
C VAL A 268 -15.38 2.94 15.52
N GLY A 269 -15.61 3.94 14.67
CA GLY A 269 -15.03 4.01 13.32
C GLY A 269 -15.75 3.18 12.24
N PHE A 270 -16.96 2.67 12.50
CA PHE A 270 -17.72 1.90 11.51
C PHE A 270 -18.02 2.68 10.23
N SER A 271 -18.35 1.93 9.18
CA SER A 271 -18.75 2.48 7.88
C SER A 271 -20.09 1.96 7.39
N ALA A 272 -20.94 2.86 6.93
CA ALA A 272 -22.21 2.51 6.34
C ALA A 272 -22.32 2.98 4.90
N MET A 273 -22.93 2.15 4.06
CA MET A 273 -23.42 2.52 2.73
C MET A 273 -24.94 2.68 2.80
N VAL A 274 -25.47 3.80 2.35
CA VAL A 274 -26.92 4.05 2.24
C VAL A 274 -27.28 4.24 0.77
N PHE A 275 -28.20 3.45 0.25
CA PHE A 275 -28.62 3.54 -1.15
C PHE A 275 -30.12 3.34 -1.32
N GLY A 276 -30.65 3.65 -2.51
CA GLY A 276 -32.09 3.57 -2.81
C GLY A 276 -32.50 4.52 -3.92
N LEU A 277 -33.68 4.28 -4.50
CA LEU A 277 -34.19 5.04 -5.64
C LEU A 277 -34.30 6.55 -5.33
N PRO A 278 -34.28 7.43 -6.35
CA PRO A 278 -34.56 8.85 -6.15
C PRO A 278 -35.86 9.07 -5.37
N LYS A 279 -35.86 10.04 -4.45
CA LYS A 279 -37.00 10.36 -3.56
C LYS A 279 -37.43 9.24 -2.58
N SER A 280 -36.61 8.20 -2.38
CA SER A 280 -36.95 7.12 -1.43
C SER A 280 -36.88 7.49 0.06
N GLY A 281 -36.22 8.60 0.40
CA GLY A 281 -36.05 9.05 1.80
C GLY A 281 -34.63 8.95 2.34
N LYS A 282 -33.61 8.63 1.52
CA LYS A 282 -32.19 8.50 1.96
C LYS A 282 -31.69 9.68 2.78
N SER A 283 -31.77 10.91 2.25
CA SER A 283 -31.30 12.10 2.97
C SER A 283 -32.12 12.34 4.23
N THR A 284 -33.42 12.04 4.22
CA THR A 284 -34.27 12.13 5.43
C THR A 284 -33.74 11.21 6.53
N LEU A 285 -33.52 9.93 6.21
CA LEU A 285 -32.95 8.95 7.13
C LEU A 285 -31.58 9.39 7.64
N CYS A 286 -30.71 9.90 6.75
CA CYS A 286 -29.35 10.27 7.10
C CYS A 286 -29.28 11.54 7.96
N ILE A 287 -30.12 12.55 7.70
CA ILE A 287 -30.20 13.77 8.51
C ILE A 287 -30.75 13.44 9.90
N ASP A 288 -31.80 12.62 9.98
CA ASP A 288 -32.36 12.15 11.25
C ASP A 288 -31.34 11.31 12.05
N PHE A 289 -30.55 10.48 11.36
CA PHE A 289 -29.48 9.72 12.02
C PHE A 289 -28.33 10.61 12.48
N ALA A 290 -27.93 11.58 11.66
CA ALA A 290 -26.94 12.58 12.02
C ALA A 290 -27.36 13.40 13.24
N LYS A 291 -28.65 13.77 13.33
CA LYS A 291 -29.23 14.41 14.51
C LYS A 291 -29.08 13.54 15.75
N TYR A 292 -29.53 12.29 15.68
CA TYR A 292 -29.42 11.36 16.81
C TYR A 292 -27.98 11.20 17.30
N LEU A 293 -27.02 11.08 16.39
CA LEU A 293 -25.59 11.01 16.73
C LEU A 293 -25.09 12.32 17.35
N ALA A 294 -25.52 13.46 16.84
CA ALA A 294 -25.11 14.77 17.35
C ALA A 294 -25.62 15.05 18.78
N GLU A 295 -26.83 14.58 19.08
CA GLU A 295 -27.49 14.73 20.39
C GLU A 295 -26.89 13.80 21.45
N ASN A 296 -26.41 12.61 21.06
CA ASN A 296 -26.09 11.55 22.01
C ASN A 296 -24.61 11.12 22.03
N HIS A 297 -23.86 11.30 20.93
CA HIS A 297 -22.62 10.54 20.69
C HIS A 297 -21.42 11.39 20.26
N GLY A 298 -21.60 12.65 19.82
CA GLY A 298 -20.48 13.55 19.56
C GLY A 298 -20.69 14.46 18.35
N LYS A 299 -19.60 15.03 17.82
CA LYS A 299 -19.65 15.94 16.67
C LYS A 299 -19.83 15.19 15.36
N VAL A 300 -20.75 15.69 14.56
CA VAL A 300 -21.17 15.14 13.27
C VAL A 300 -20.94 16.18 12.18
N LEU A 301 -20.31 15.76 11.09
CA LEU A 301 -20.19 16.53 9.85
C LEU A 301 -21.14 15.94 8.80
N TYR A 302 -22.05 16.75 8.26
CA TYR A 302 -22.90 16.41 7.14
C TYR A 302 -22.45 17.13 5.88
N VAL A 303 -21.86 16.40 4.93
CA VAL A 303 -21.35 16.96 3.67
C VAL A 303 -22.42 16.86 2.59
N ALA A 304 -23.16 17.95 2.36
CA ALA A 304 -24.28 18.04 1.41
C ALA A 304 -23.80 18.49 0.01
N ILE A 305 -23.01 17.63 -0.64
CA ILE A 305 -22.41 17.86 -1.96
C ILE A 305 -23.48 17.98 -3.07
N GLU A 306 -24.60 17.28 -2.93
CA GLU A 306 -25.63 17.22 -3.98
C GLU A 306 -26.53 18.45 -4.03
N GLU A 307 -26.97 18.95 -2.87
CA GLU A 307 -27.93 20.06 -2.79
C GLU A 307 -27.27 21.40 -2.43
N GLY A 308 -26.02 21.38 -1.93
CA GLY A 308 -25.34 22.56 -1.39
C GLY A 308 -26.12 23.22 -0.23
N PHE A 309 -25.82 24.49 0.09
CA PHE A 309 -26.57 25.29 1.06
C PHE A 309 -27.91 25.81 0.51
N GLY A 310 -28.61 25.03 -0.32
CA GLY A 310 -29.88 25.40 -0.92
C GLY A 310 -31.06 25.42 0.06
N TYR A 311 -32.13 26.12 -0.32
CA TYR A 311 -33.38 26.21 0.45
C TYR A 311 -33.94 24.83 0.85
N THR A 312 -33.83 23.85 -0.06
CA THR A 312 -34.31 22.48 0.17
C THR A 312 -33.56 21.75 1.29
N LEU A 313 -32.26 22.01 1.45
CA LEU A 313 -31.47 21.41 2.52
C LEU A 313 -31.88 22.02 3.86
N LYS A 314 -31.99 23.35 3.92
CA LYS A 314 -32.45 24.06 5.12
C LYS A 314 -33.82 23.55 5.58
N GLU A 315 -34.78 23.46 4.67
CA GLU A 315 -36.13 22.97 4.97
C GLU A 315 -36.12 21.55 5.54
N LYS A 316 -35.29 20.64 5.01
CA LYS A 316 -35.17 19.26 5.54
C LYS A 316 -34.65 19.25 6.98
N PHE A 317 -33.61 20.03 7.27
CA PHE A 317 -33.05 20.11 8.62
C PHE A 317 -34.03 20.73 9.61
N GLU A 318 -34.74 21.79 9.22
CA GLU A 318 -35.78 22.41 10.06
C GLU A 318 -36.94 21.44 10.31
N ARG A 319 -37.46 20.79 9.26
CA ARG A 319 -38.57 19.83 9.36
C ARG A 319 -38.25 18.63 10.27
N LEU A 320 -37.01 18.15 10.23
CA LEU A 320 -36.55 17.04 11.08
C LEU A 320 -36.10 17.50 12.48
N GLY A 321 -36.09 18.81 12.74
CA GLY A 321 -35.56 19.39 13.98
C GLY A 321 -34.10 19.04 14.20
N ALA A 322 -33.30 19.01 13.12
CA ALA A 322 -31.89 18.61 13.12
C ALA A 322 -30.93 19.81 13.27
N ILE A 323 -31.40 20.94 13.83
CA ILE A 323 -30.55 22.09 14.12
C ILE A 323 -29.89 21.86 15.47
N HIS A 324 -28.59 21.53 15.47
CA HIS A 324 -27.87 21.17 16.69
C HIS A 324 -26.41 21.68 16.65
N PRO A 325 -25.83 22.18 17.76
CA PRO A 325 -24.45 22.69 17.79
C PRO A 325 -23.37 21.68 17.39
N ASN A 326 -23.63 20.39 17.63
CA ASN A 326 -22.72 19.31 17.24
C ASN A 326 -22.97 18.78 15.81
N LEU A 327 -23.94 19.30 15.07
CA LEU A 327 -24.24 18.89 13.70
C LEU A 327 -23.86 20.01 12.73
N VAL A 328 -22.67 19.88 12.14
CA VAL A 328 -22.08 20.88 11.23
C VAL A 328 -22.31 20.45 9.78
N ILE A 329 -22.60 21.41 8.89
CA ILE A 329 -22.89 21.14 7.47
C ILE A 329 -21.80 21.76 6.59
N ALA A 330 -21.38 21.04 5.56
CA ALA A 330 -20.42 21.53 4.55
C ALA A 330 -20.86 21.16 3.13
N GLU A 331 -20.50 21.97 2.13
CA GLU A 331 -20.75 21.65 0.71
C GLU A 331 -19.65 20.76 0.09
N LYS A 332 -18.50 20.69 0.76
CA LYS A 332 -17.34 19.88 0.35
C LYS A 332 -16.69 19.25 1.58
N ILE A 333 -15.99 18.15 1.36
CA ILE A 333 -15.23 17.47 2.42
C ILE A 333 -14.06 18.37 2.82
N PRO A 334 -13.95 18.79 4.10
CA PRO A 334 -12.82 19.58 4.57
C PRO A 334 -11.55 18.72 4.66
N ASP A 335 -10.38 19.37 4.62
CA ASP A 335 -9.08 18.67 4.69
C ASP A 335 -8.83 18.05 6.06
N ASP A 336 -9.35 18.68 7.13
CA ASP A 336 -9.29 18.18 8.50
C ASP A 336 -10.64 17.61 8.94
N LEU A 337 -10.65 16.31 9.21
CA LEU A 337 -11.80 15.57 9.74
C LEU A 337 -11.61 15.16 11.22
N SER A 338 -10.45 15.45 11.82
CA SER A 338 -10.15 15.10 13.21
C SER A 338 -11.16 15.62 14.26
N PRO A 339 -11.87 16.75 14.05
CA PRO A 339 -12.86 17.21 15.02
C PRO A 339 -14.14 16.37 15.07
N TYR A 340 -14.40 15.52 14.07
CA TYR A 340 -15.69 14.84 13.89
C TYR A 340 -15.60 13.35 14.19
N GLN A 341 -16.54 12.86 15.00
CA GLN A 341 -16.69 11.44 15.30
C GLN A 341 -17.51 10.74 14.21
N PHE A 342 -18.38 11.48 13.51
CA PHE A 342 -19.25 10.96 12.47
C PHE A 342 -19.23 11.87 11.24
N VAL A 343 -19.13 11.29 10.05
CA VAL A 343 -19.13 12.02 8.77
C VAL A 343 -20.12 11.39 7.80
N PHE A 344 -21.08 12.18 7.32
CA PHE A 344 -22.03 11.82 6.28
C PHE A 344 -21.64 12.47 4.96
N ILE A 345 -21.69 11.73 3.86
CA ILE A 345 -21.37 12.23 2.51
C ILE A 345 -22.58 12.03 1.59
N ASP A 346 -23.31 13.11 1.33
CA ASP A 346 -24.55 13.16 0.53
C ASP A 346 -24.35 13.99 -0.76
N SER A 347 -24.05 13.42 -1.92
CA SER A 347 -23.87 12.00 -2.22
C SER A 347 -22.50 11.72 -2.82
N VAL A 348 -22.00 10.50 -2.61
CA VAL A 348 -20.70 10.03 -3.13
C VAL A 348 -20.64 10.13 -4.65
N SER A 349 -21.76 9.83 -5.32
CA SER A 349 -21.88 9.91 -6.79
C SER A 349 -21.59 11.32 -7.30
N LYS A 350 -22.09 12.35 -6.62
CA LYS A 350 -21.88 13.76 -6.99
C LYS A 350 -20.48 14.25 -6.63
N ALA A 351 -19.91 13.71 -5.55
CA ALA A 351 -18.54 13.96 -5.14
C ALA A 351 -17.49 13.43 -6.13
N LYS A 352 -17.89 12.58 -7.09
CA LYS A 352 -16.99 11.87 -8.04
C LYS A 352 -15.89 11.07 -7.31
N LEU A 353 -16.18 10.59 -6.10
CA LEU A 353 -15.25 9.76 -5.33
C LEU A 353 -15.35 8.31 -5.81
N ALA A 354 -14.20 7.71 -6.11
CA ALA A 354 -14.12 6.29 -6.42
C ALA A 354 -13.92 5.47 -5.14
N SER A 355 -14.17 4.16 -5.19
CA SER A 355 -14.08 3.27 -4.02
C SER A 355 -12.74 3.38 -3.28
N HIS A 356 -11.64 3.59 -4.01
CA HIS A 356 -10.31 3.79 -3.41
C HIS A 356 -10.18 5.09 -2.58
N ASP A 357 -10.91 6.15 -2.94
CA ASP A 357 -10.94 7.42 -2.20
C ASP A 357 -11.71 7.24 -0.88
N LEU A 358 -12.82 6.51 -0.91
CA LEU A 358 -13.63 6.20 0.28
C LEU A 358 -12.86 5.31 1.26
N THR A 359 -12.18 4.28 0.75
CA THR A 359 -11.30 3.42 1.54
C THR A 359 -10.15 4.22 2.15
N LYS A 360 -9.60 5.20 1.42
CA LYS A 360 -8.57 6.10 1.94
C LYS A 360 -9.10 7.01 3.05
N LEU A 361 -10.28 7.62 2.88
CA LEU A 361 -10.92 8.47 3.90
C LEU A 361 -11.11 7.73 5.23
N ARG A 362 -11.65 6.51 5.19
CA ARG A 362 -11.82 5.65 6.37
C ARG A 362 -10.48 5.32 7.02
N LYS A 363 -9.51 4.88 6.21
CA LYS A 363 -8.20 4.47 6.73
C LYS A 363 -7.45 5.62 7.39
N ASP A 364 -7.58 6.82 6.82
CA ASP A 364 -6.91 8.02 7.33
C ASP A 364 -7.57 8.55 8.61
N ASN A 365 -8.81 8.13 8.92
CA ASN A 365 -9.59 8.56 10.08
C ASN A 365 -10.21 7.34 10.79
N PRO A 366 -9.41 6.44 11.39
CA PRO A 366 -9.87 5.12 11.85
C PRO A 366 -10.85 5.16 13.03
N LYS A 367 -10.92 6.28 13.77
CA LYS A 367 -11.89 6.49 14.86
C LYS A 367 -13.16 7.22 14.42
N THR A 368 -13.21 7.69 13.18
CA THR A 368 -14.35 8.42 12.64
C THR A 368 -15.25 7.46 11.87
N ALA A 369 -16.53 7.44 12.22
CA ALA A 369 -17.51 6.67 11.49
C ALA A 369 -17.95 7.39 10.21
N PHE A 370 -18.08 6.66 9.11
CA PHE A 370 -18.45 7.23 7.81
C PHE A 370 -19.76 6.65 7.28
N VAL A 371 -20.68 7.52 6.87
CA VAL A 371 -21.95 7.14 6.21
C VAL A 371 -21.95 7.69 4.79
N PHE A 372 -21.87 6.80 3.82
CA PHE A 372 -21.75 7.10 2.39
C PHE A 372 -23.09 6.92 1.69
N ILE A 373 -23.61 7.99 1.09
CA ILE A 373 -24.92 7.96 0.44
C ILE A 373 -24.73 7.84 -1.07
N PHE A 374 -25.35 6.82 -1.67
CA PHE A 374 -25.24 6.48 -3.08
C PHE A 374 -26.60 6.57 -3.79
N HIS A 375 -26.54 6.92 -5.07
CA HIS A 375 -27.68 6.83 -5.98
C HIS A 375 -27.77 5.46 -6.62
N THR A 376 -29.00 4.95 -6.75
CA THR A 376 -29.26 3.77 -7.57
C THR A 376 -29.63 4.11 -9.03
N THR A 377 -29.19 3.26 -9.97
CA THR A 377 -29.55 3.19 -11.39
C THR A 377 -30.85 2.41 -11.52
N LYS A 378 -31.55 2.61 -12.63
CA LYS A 378 -32.87 2.02 -12.90
C LYS A 378 -32.87 0.48 -12.98
N GLU A 379 -31.72 -0.15 -13.15
CA GLU A 379 -31.57 -1.61 -13.31
C GLU A 379 -31.09 -2.32 -12.04
N GLY A 380 -30.95 -1.61 -10.93
CA GLY A 380 -30.55 -2.20 -9.63
C GLY A 380 -29.11 -2.73 -9.55
N ASN A 381 -28.34 -2.72 -10.65
CA ASN A 381 -26.94 -3.14 -10.70
C ASN A 381 -25.97 -1.96 -10.85
N PHE A 382 -24.82 -2.08 -10.17
CA PHE A 382 -23.80 -1.02 -10.08
C PHE A 382 -22.38 -1.57 -10.24
N ARG A 383 -21.70 -1.19 -11.32
CA ARG A 383 -20.25 -1.37 -11.44
C ARG A 383 -19.53 -0.34 -10.56
N GLY A 384 -18.69 -0.80 -9.62
CA GLY A 384 -17.87 0.02 -8.72
C GLY A 384 -18.45 0.23 -7.30
N GLN A 385 -19.78 0.31 -7.15
CA GLN A 385 -20.42 0.37 -5.84
C GLN A 385 -20.56 -1.01 -5.18
N GLN A 386 -20.68 -2.10 -5.95
CA GLN A 386 -20.70 -3.47 -5.41
C GLN A 386 -19.42 -3.83 -4.66
N ASP A 387 -18.25 -3.49 -5.23
CA ASP A 387 -16.97 -3.71 -4.55
C ASP A 387 -16.91 -2.96 -3.21
N PHE A 388 -17.43 -1.73 -3.18
CA PHE A 388 -17.48 -0.95 -1.95
C PHE A 388 -18.51 -1.46 -0.94
N ALA A 389 -19.64 -2.02 -1.40
CA ALA A 389 -20.64 -2.64 -0.55
C ALA A 389 -20.05 -3.81 0.26
N HIS A 390 -19.10 -4.57 -0.30
CA HIS A 390 -18.39 -5.62 0.43
C HIS A 390 -17.40 -5.10 1.48
N ASP A 391 -16.89 -3.87 1.28
CA ASP A 391 -15.88 -3.24 2.13
C ASP A 391 -16.48 -2.51 3.34
N VAL A 392 -17.77 -2.15 3.30
CA VAL A 392 -18.44 -1.47 4.42
C VAL A 392 -18.93 -2.44 5.48
N ASP A 393 -19.11 -1.88 6.67
CA ASP A 393 -19.56 -2.59 7.87
C ASP A 393 -21.06 -2.84 7.84
N VAL A 394 -21.79 -1.86 7.32
CA VAL A 394 -23.26 -1.83 7.23
C VAL A 394 -23.71 -1.35 5.85
N ILE A 395 -24.73 -1.99 5.31
CA ILE A 395 -25.40 -1.60 4.09
C ILE A 395 -26.86 -1.31 4.44
N VAL A 396 -27.39 -0.16 4.06
CA VAL A 396 -28.78 0.26 4.29
C VAL A 396 -29.43 0.58 2.96
N GLU A 397 -30.45 -0.20 2.60
CA GLU A 397 -31.32 0.04 1.47
C GLU A 397 -32.55 0.81 1.92
N VAL A 398 -32.86 1.91 1.23
CA VAL A 398 -34.04 2.74 1.49
C VAL A 398 -35.00 2.66 0.31
N GLU A 399 -36.14 2.03 0.54
CA GLU A 399 -37.17 1.75 -0.44
C GLU A 399 -38.53 2.19 0.10
N THR A 400 -39.19 3.12 -0.59
CA THR A 400 -40.58 3.54 -0.31
C THR A 400 -40.83 3.90 1.18
N GLY A 401 -39.91 4.64 1.80
CA GLY A 401 -40.03 5.04 3.21
C GLY A 401 -39.67 3.97 4.23
N LEU A 402 -39.18 2.81 3.80
CA LEU A 402 -38.67 1.75 4.66
C LEU A 402 -37.15 1.64 4.48
N ALA A 403 -36.40 1.65 5.58
CA ALA A 403 -34.98 1.37 5.60
C ALA A 403 -34.75 -0.08 6.04
N LYS A 404 -34.00 -0.85 5.24
CA LYS A 404 -33.59 -2.23 5.53
C LYS A 404 -32.07 -2.26 5.60
N ALA A 405 -31.50 -2.69 6.73
CA ALA A 405 -30.06 -2.86 6.83
C ALA A 405 -29.65 -4.31 6.59
N ASN A 406 -28.40 -4.51 6.19
CA ASN A 406 -27.67 -5.78 6.17
C ASN A 406 -26.22 -5.45 6.55
N GLY A 407 -25.60 -6.18 7.48
CA GLY A 407 -24.26 -5.81 7.94
C GLY A 407 -23.63 -6.82 8.88
N ARG A 408 -22.38 -6.52 9.27
CA ARG A 408 -21.53 -7.43 10.08
C ARG A 408 -21.86 -7.42 11.58
N PHE A 409 -22.71 -6.49 12.04
CA PHE A 409 -22.92 -6.19 13.47
C PHE A 409 -24.30 -6.63 14.02
N GLY A 410 -25.12 -7.35 13.24
CA GLY A 410 -26.42 -7.86 13.71
C GLY A 410 -27.50 -7.97 12.65
N VAL A 411 -28.63 -8.60 13.02
CA VAL A 411 -29.69 -9.18 12.16
C VAL A 411 -30.44 -8.11 11.35
N GLY A 412 -29.91 -7.75 10.18
CA GLY A 412 -30.57 -6.99 9.10
C GLY A 412 -31.93 -6.34 9.43
N GLY A 413 -31.91 -5.25 10.20
CA GLY A 413 -33.09 -4.62 10.78
C GLY A 413 -33.92 -3.85 9.76
N LYS A 414 -35.19 -3.57 10.10
CA LYS A 414 -36.09 -2.76 9.27
C LYS A 414 -36.76 -1.67 10.09
N ILE A 415 -36.68 -0.42 9.64
CA ILE A 415 -37.36 0.71 10.29
C ILE A 415 -38.09 1.58 9.26
N ASN A 416 -39.15 2.26 9.69
CA ASN A 416 -39.79 3.30 8.88
C ASN A 416 -38.94 4.60 8.94
N VAL A 417 -38.82 5.27 7.79
CA VAL A 417 -38.06 6.52 7.63
C VAL A 417 -38.92 7.74 7.92
N PHE A 418 -40.23 7.66 7.64
CA PHE A 418 -41.22 8.71 7.87
C PHE A 418 -42.59 8.10 8.19
#